data_AF-A0A7J3W815-F1
#
_entry.id   AF-A0A7J3W815-F1
#
_cell.length_a   1.000
_cell.length_b   1.000
_cell.length_c   1.000
_cell.angle_alpha   90.00
_cell.angle_beta   90.00
_cell.angle_gamma   90.00
#
_symmetry.space_group_name_H-M   'P 1'
#
loop_
_entity.id
_entity.type
_entity.pdbx_description
1 polymer ?
#
loop_
_entity_poly.entity_id
_entity_poly.type
_entity_poly.pdbx_seq_one_letter_code
_entity_poly.pdbx_strand_id
1 'polypeptide(L)' 'TYLMLIVTELSEAMEAWRDDDSEAFKEELADTLIRIFHMCGDLNIDISNAVKVKMSVNKTRPYKHGRRRL' A
#
# COMPACT_ATOMS: atom_id res chain seq x y z
N THR A 1 14.31 -10.98 2.15
CA THR A 1 13.04 -11.72 1.92
C THR A 1 11.78 -10.90 2.16
N TYR A 2 11.83 -9.76 2.88
CA TYR A 2 10.67 -8.89 3.17
C TYR A 2 9.78 -8.50 1.99
N LEU A 3 10.38 -8.18 0.84
CA LEU A 3 9.62 -7.74 -0.33
C LEU A 3 8.62 -8.80 -0.83
N MET A 4 9.03 -10.07 -0.84
CA MET A 4 8.13 -11.14 -1.29
C MET A 4 7.02 -11.40 -0.29
N LEU A 5 7.29 -11.22 1.00
CA LEU A 5 6.26 -11.29 2.04
C LEU A 5 5.19 -10.20 1.88
N ILE A 6 5.58 -8.99 1.47
CA ILE A 6 4.62 -7.91 1.17
C ILE A 6 3.82 -8.22 -0.11
N VAL A 7 4.46 -8.81 -1.12
CA VAL A 7 3.80 -9.20 -2.37
C VAL A 7 2.75 -10.29 -2.14
N THR A 8 3.00 -11.23 -1.22
CA THR A 8 2.05 -12.28 -0.85
C THR A 8 0.75 -11.69 -0.29
N GLU A 9 0.79 -10.85 0.75
CA GLU A 9 -0.44 -10.26 1.32
C GLU A 9 -1.20 -9.39 0.30
N LEU A 10 -0.48 -8.68 -0.58
CA LEU A 10 -1.12 -7.93 -1.66
C LEU A 10 -1.82 -8.84 -2.67
N SER A 11 -1.31 -10.07 -2.86
CA SER A 11 -1.94 -11.07 -3.71
C SER A 11 -3.18 -11.64 -3.02
N GLU A 12 -3.12 -11.94 -1.73
CA GLU A 12 -4.26 -12.39 -0.91
C GLU A 12 -5.36 -11.32 -0.86
N ALA A 13 -5.01 -10.05 -0.68
CA ALA A 13 -5.94 -8.93 -0.79
C ALA A 13 -6.62 -8.89 -2.18
N MET A 14 -5.87 -9.15 -3.25
CA MET A 14 -6.43 -9.17 -4.61
C MET A 14 -7.40 -10.34 -4.81
N GLU A 15 -7.11 -11.50 -4.24
CA GLU A 15 -8.00 -12.67 -4.26
C GLU A 15 -9.29 -12.39 -3.47
N ALA A 16 -9.17 -11.88 -2.24
CA ALA A 16 -10.33 -11.48 -1.42
C ALA A 16 -11.21 -10.44 -2.13
N TRP A 17 -10.59 -9.45 -2.80
CA TRP A 17 -11.33 -8.48 -3.61
C TRP A 17 -12.07 -9.12 -4.78
N ARG A 18 -11.47 -10.09 -5.48
CA ARG A 18 -12.09 -10.81 -6.60
C ARG A 18 -13.29 -11.64 -6.14
N ASP A 19 -13.22 -12.16 -4.93
CA ASP A 19 -14.23 -13.06 -4.38
C ASP A 19 -15.32 -12.31 -3.58
N ASP A 20 -15.36 -10.96 -3.68
CA ASP A 20 -16.27 -10.05 -2.96
C ASP A 20 -16.21 -10.19 -1.42
N ASP A 21 -15.10 -10.69 -0.87
CA ASP A 21 -14.87 -10.83 0.58
C ASP A 21 -14.26 -9.54 1.15
N SER A 22 -15.14 -8.64 1.57
CA SER A 22 -14.73 -7.32 2.08
C SER A 22 -14.01 -7.36 3.44
N GLU A 23 -14.21 -8.41 4.23
CA GLU A 23 -13.55 -8.52 5.55
C GLU A 23 -12.13 -9.03 5.35
N ALA A 24 -11.94 -10.11 4.59
CA ALA A 24 -10.62 -10.61 4.24
C ALA A 24 -9.80 -9.54 3.51
N PHE A 25 -10.40 -8.78 2.59
CA PHE A 25 -9.70 -7.69 1.91
C PHE A 25 -9.13 -6.63 2.87
N LYS A 26 -9.87 -6.26 3.92
CA LYS A 26 -9.39 -5.28 4.92
C LYS A 26 -8.27 -5.85 5.77
N GLU A 27 -8.38 -7.13 6.14
CA GLU A 27 -7.37 -7.86 6.92
C GLU A 27 -6.03 -7.89 6.15
N GLU A 28 -6.06 -8.32 4.89
CA GLU A 28 -4.85 -8.43 4.06
C GLU A 28 -4.21 -7.08 3.74
N LEU A 29 -5.01 -6.01 3.64
CA LEU A 29 -4.48 -4.65 3.53
C LEU A 29 -3.78 -4.20 4.82
N ALA A 30 -4.29 -4.58 5.99
CA ALA A 30 -3.65 -4.29 7.27
C ALA A 30 -2.32 -5.04 7.39
N ASP A 31 -2.29 -6.32 7.02
CA ASP A 31 -1.08 -7.14 7.05
C ASP A 31 -0.01 -6.64 6.07
N THR A 32 -0.43 -6.20 4.88
CA THR A 32 0.45 -5.49 3.94
C THR A 32 1.12 -4.27 4.60
N LEU A 33 0.35 -3.43 5.30
CA LEU A 33 0.90 -2.25 5.98
C LEU A 33 1.87 -2.63 7.10
N ILE A 34 1.53 -3.64 7.90
CA ILE A 34 2.39 -4.13 8.98
C ILE A 34 3.73 -4.62 8.41
N ARG A 35 3.70 -5.40 7.32
CA ARG A 35 4.93 -5.91 6.69
C ARG A 35 5.78 -4.80 6.08
N ILE A 36 5.16 -3.79 5.49
CA ILE A 36 5.86 -2.58 5.01
C ILE A 36 6.54 -1.87 6.19
N PHE A 37 5.83 -1.64 7.29
CA PHE A 37 6.39 -0.95 8.45
C PHE A 37 7.49 -1.74 9.15
N HIS A 38 7.34 -3.05 9.25
CA HIS A 38 8.38 -3.94 9.77
C HIS A 38 9.66 -3.84 8.93
N MET A 39 9.54 -3.94 7.60
CA MET A 39 10.67 -3.75 6.69
C MET A 39 11.30 -2.36 6.82
N CYS A 40 10.50 -1.31 6.98
CA CYS A 40 11.02 0.04 7.18
C CYS A 40 11.79 0.17 8.50
N GLY A 41 11.30 -0.44 9.58
CA GLY A 41 12.01 -0.49 10.86
C GLY A 41 13.36 -1.20 10.75
N ASP A 42 13.38 -2.40 10.18
CA ASP A 42 14.60 -3.21 10.02
C ASP A 42 15.65 -2.54 9.14
N LEU A 43 15.21 -1.83 8.09
CA LEU A 43 16.10 -1.14 7.15
C LEU A 43 16.39 0.33 7.55
N ASN A 44 15.92 0.79 8.71
CA ASN A 44 16.03 2.19 9.16
C ASN A 44 15.52 3.22 8.13
N ILE A 45 14.41 2.90 7.46
CA ILE A 45 13.76 3.78 6.48
C ILE A 45 12.76 4.69 7.20
N ASP A 46 12.97 6.01 7.11
CA ASP A 46 11.97 6.99 7.55
C ASP A 46 10.82 7.10 6.53
N ILE A 47 9.92 6.11 6.60
CA ILE A 47 8.76 6.02 5.73
C ILE A 47 7.79 7.19 5.94
N SER A 48 7.72 7.75 7.16
CA SER A 48 6.87 8.91 7.48
C SER A 48 7.30 10.13 6.67
N ASN A 49 8.61 10.44 6.67
CA ASN A 49 9.13 11.55 5.87
C ASN A 49 9.01 11.26 4.36
N ALA A 50 9.32 10.05 3.91
CA ALA A 50 9.19 9.67 2.50
C ALA A 50 7.75 9.87 1.98
N VAL A 51 6.74 9.45 2.76
CA VAL A 51 5.32 9.67 2.45
C VAL A 51 4.99 11.16 2.44
N LYS A 52 5.42 11.95 3.44
CA LYS A 52 5.18 13.41 3.48
C LYS A 52 5.74 14.12 2.25
N VAL A 53 7.00 13.83 1.88
CA VAL A 53 7.64 14.38 0.68
C VAL A 53 6.84 14.01 -0.57
N LYS A 54 6.44 12.73 -0.69
CA LYS A 54 5.66 12.27 -1.83
C LYS A 54 4.28 12.94 -1.92
N MET A 55 3.61 13.14 -0.80
CA MET A 55 2.33 13.85 -0.73
C MET A 55 2.48 15.31 -1.17
N SER A 56 3.55 16.01 -0.77
CA SER A 56 3.84 17.37 -1.22
C SER A 56 4.03 17.44 -2.75
N VAL A 57 4.76 16.48 -3.34
CA VAL A 57 4.90 16.37 -4.80
C VAL A 57 3.57 16.02 -5.47
N ASN A 58 2.74 15.16 -4.87
CA ASN A 58 1.45 14.81 -5.44
C ASN A 58 0.47 16.00 -5.46
N LYS A 59 0.56 16.91 -4.47
CA LYS A 59 -0.24 18.14 -4.43
C LYS A 59 0.04 19.10 -5.58
N THR A 60 1.25 19.08 -6.15
CA THR A 60 1.59 19.94 -7.29
C THR A 60 1.13 19.36 -8.63
N ARG A 61 0.58 18.14 -8.66
CA ARG A 61 0.12 17.50 -9.89
C ARG A 61 -1.19 18.17 -10.37
N PRO A 62 -1.35 18.39 -11.68
CA PRO A 62 -2.62 18.86 -12.23
C PRO A 62 -3.78 17.97 -11.80
N TYR A 63 -4.92 18.58 -11.46
CA TYR A 63 -6.12 17.84 -11.07
C TYR A 63 -6.57 16.95 -12.24
N LYS A 64 -6.46 15.63 -12.04
CA LYS A 64 -6.98 14.56 -12.90
C LYS A 64 -6.75 14.83 -14.39
N HIS A 65 -5.61 14.40 -14.93
CA HIS A 65 -5.47 14.15 -16.38
C HIS A 65 -6.44 13.05 -16.82
N GLY A 66 -7.71 13.42 -17.06
CA GLY A 66 -8.67 12.66 -17.85
C GLY A 66 -9.17 11.30 -17.33
N ARG A 67 -8.82 10.83 -16.12
CA ARG A 67 -9.31 9.53 -15.64
C ARG A 67 -10.63 9.66 -14.87
N ARG A 68 -11.70 9.15 -15.47
CA ARG A 68 -12.96 8.78 -14.79
C ARG A 68 -12.65 7.71 -13.72
N ARG A 69 -13.38 7.75 -12.59
CA ARG A 69 -13.34 6.68 -11.57
C ARG A 69 -13.67 5.35 -12.25
N LEU A 70 -12.80 4.35 -12.05
CA LEU A 70 -13.25 2.95 -12.01
C LEU A 70 -14.11 2.78 -10.75
#